data_AF-A0A259Y8Z8-F1
#
_entry.id   AF-A0A259Y8Z8-F1
#
_cell.length_a   1.000
_cell.length_b   1.000
_cell.length_c   1.000
_cell.angle_alpha   90.00
_cell.angle_beta   90.00
_cell.angle_gamma   90.00
#
_symmetry.space_group_name_H-M   'P 1'
#
loop_
_entity.id
_entity.type
_entity.pdbx_description
1 polymer ?
#
loop_
_entity_poly.entity_id
_entity_poly.type
_entity_poly.pdbx_seq_one_letter_code
_entity_poly.pdbx_strand_id
1 'polypeptide(L)'
;MIDPITQEIMKLYLEHQGLPQELSPTDQQAFLETESERIAERIDNMKIVMEQQVLQRYMRDNGQPPPYMEKVGMINQAWAQATDFVINEEIYGQLPPEMEAYPPDQESPEAEAERDQARIQVHKSDPERWRNPLNCADPDKEADRLTDQLWKGRPVQFLYYAAHLIAARIEDNEPYPTSQNHPLYPSFTSQLDERVDEHAASGK
;
A
#
# COMPACT_ATOMS: atom_id res chain seq x y z
N MET A 1 -3.60 16.37 -33.33
CA MET A 1 -4.56 15.35 -33.80
C MET A 1 -5.22 14.84 -32.55
N ILE A 2 -6.55 14.97 -32.44
CA ILE A 2 -7.28 14.55 -31.22
C ILE A 2 -7.21 13.02 -31.13
N ASP A 3 -6.92 12.50 -29.94
CA ASP A 3 -6.85 11.07 -29.67
C ASP A 3 -8.21 10.37 -29.90
N PRO A 4 -8.25 9.13 -30.42
CA PRO A 4 -9.52 8.42 -30.67
C PRO A 4 -10.43 8.27 -29.44
N ILE A 5 -9.87 8.12 -28.23
CA ILE A 5 -10.64 8.02 -26.99
C ILE A 5 -11.29 9.37 -26.68
N THR A 6 -10.53 10.46 -26.82
CA THR A 6 -11.07 11.82 -26.66
C THR A 6 -12.21 12.07 -27.65
N GLN A 7 -12.09 11.64 -28.90
CA GLN A 7 -13.18 11.77 -29.89
C GLN A 7 -14.44 10.99 -29.49
N GLU A 8 -14.29 9.78 -28.96
CA GLU A 8 -15.42 8.98 -28.49
C GLU A 8 -16.10 9.63 -27.28
N ILE A 9 -15.31 10.16 -26.32
CA ILE A 9 -15.85 10.88 -25.17
C ILE A 9 -16.60 12.13 -25.61
N MET A 10 -16.05 12.92 -26.54
CA MET A 10 -16.73 14.11 -27.07
C MET A 10 -18.12 13.75 -27.62
N LYS A 11 -18.22 12.64 -28.35
CA LYS A 11 -19.48 12.15 -28.89
C LYS A 11 -20.45 11.73 -27.77
N LEU A 12 -19.98 10.92 -26.81
CA LEU A 12 -20.81 10.46 -25.69
C LEU A 12 -21.29 11.62 -24.81
N TYR A 13 -20.44 12.62 -24.57
CA TYR A 13 -20.77 13.80 -23.79
C TYR A 13 -21.89 14.61 -24.48
N LEU A 14 -21.80 14.80 -25.80
CA LEU A 14 -22.83 15.46 -26.58
C LEU A 14 -24.16 14.69 -26.59
N GLU A 15 -24.10 13.36 -26.68
CA GLU A 15 -25.29 12.50 -26.71
C GLU A 15 -26.05 12.48 -25.38
N HIS A 16 -25.34 12.59 -24.24
CA HIS A 16 -25.93 12.32 -22.92
C HIS A 16 -25.97 13.50 -21.95
N GLN A 17 -24.99 14.41 -21.99
CA GLN A 17 -24.91 15.55 -21.07
C GLN A 17 -25.31 16.87 -21.75
N GLY A 18 -24.97 17.01 -23.04
CA GLY A 18 -25.18 18.26 -23.78
C GLY A 18 -24.21 19.38 -23.36
N LEU A 19 -24.20 20.48 -24.12
CA LEU A 19 -23.29 21.60 -23.87
C LEU A 19 -23.93 22.71 -23.03
N PRO A 20 -23.16 23.43 -22.19
CA PRO A 20 -23.66 24.60 -21.48
C PRO A 20 -24.17 25.68 -22.45
N GLN A 21 -25.47 25.99 -22.39
CA GLN A 21 -26.11 26.94 -23.33
C GLN A 21 -25.72 28.40 -23.09
N GLU A 22 -25.13 28.70 -21.93
CA GLU A 22 -24.69 30.05 -21.55
C GLU A 22 -23.36 30.45 -22.19
N LEU A 23 -22.62 29.46 -22.72
CA LEU A 23 -21.33 29.66 -23.38
C LEU A 23 -21.53 30.05 -24.85
N SER A 24 -20.59 30.84 -25.39
CA SER A 24 -20.55 31.10 -26.83
C SER A 24 -20.21 29.81 -27.60
N PRO A 25 -20.53 29.70 -28.90
CA PRO A 25 -20.19 28.50 -29.68
C PRO A 25 -18.69 28.15 -29.66
N THR A 26 -17.81 29.15 -29.59
CA THR A 26 -16.36 28.94 -29.47
C THR A 26 -15.99 28.41 -28.09
N ASP A 27 -16.59 28.95 -27.03
CA ASP A 27 -16.33 28.50 -25.66
C ASP A 27 -16.93 27.12 -25.39
N GLN A 28 -18.06 26.78 -26.02
CA GLN A 28 -18.68 25.45 -25.98
C GLN A 28 -17.76 24.38 -26.57
N GLN A 29 -17.11 24.68 -27.70
CA GLN A 29 -16.15 23.77 -28.32
C GLN A 29 -14.91 23.58 -27.44
N ALA A 30 -14.36 24.68 -26.89
CA ALA A 30 -13.21 24.61 -25.99
C ALA A 30 -13.53 23.86 -24.68
N PHE A 31 -14.74 24.05 -24.15
CA PHE A 31 -15.24 23.30 -23.00
C PHE A 31 -15.32 21.80 -23.29
N LEU A 32 -15.93 21.42 -24.41
CA LEU A 32 -16.07 20.02 -24.81
C LEU A 32 -14.70 19.34 -24.99
N GLU A 33 -13.75 20.01 -25.64
CA GLU A 33 -12.38 19.52 -25.79
C GLU A 33 -11.70 19.33 -24.42
N THR A 34 -11.76 20.33 -23.56
CA THR A 34 -11.15 20.30 -22.22
C THR A 34 -11.73 19.19 -21.34
N GLU A 35 -13.05 19.07 -21.28
CA GLU A 35 -13.71 18.03 -20.48
C GLU A 35 -13.44 16.63 -21.03
N SER A 36 -13.43 16.48 -22.36
CA SER A 36 -13.14 15.18 -22.97
C SER A 36 -11.70 14.75 -22.77
N GLU A 37 -10.74 15.69 -22.79
CA GLU A 37 -9.34 15.42 -22.44
C GLU A 37 -9.19 15.03 -20.97
N ARG A 38 -9.87 15.73 -20.05
CA ARG A 38 -9.88 15.38 -18.62
C ARG A 38 -10.39 13.96 -18.38
N ILE A 39 -11.50 13.59 -19.04
CA ILE A 39 -12.09 12.24 -18.90
C ILE A 39 -11.16 11.19 -19.53
N ALA A 40 -10.53 11.49 -20.68
CA ALA A 40 -9.56 10.59 -21.32
C ALA A 40 -8.35 10.32 -20.41
N GLU A 41 -7.80 11.37 -19.79
CA GLU A 41 -6.71 11.24 -18.81
C GLU A 41 -7.15 10.38 -17.61
N ARG A 42 -8.38 10.57 -17.12
CA ARG A 42 -8.94 9.76 -16.04
C ARG A 42 -9.06 8.27 -16.44
N ILE A 43 -9.48 7.98 -17.67
CA ILE A 43 -9.51 6.62 -18.21
C ILE A 43 -8.10 6.02 -18.21
N ASP A 44 -7.10 6.74 -18.70
CA ASP A 44 -5.73 6.20 -18.80
C ASP A 44 -5.10 5.96 -17.42
N ASN A 45 -5.36 6.85 -16.46
CA ASN A 45 -4.97 6.62 -15.06
C ASN A 45 -5.67 5.39 -14.47
N MET A 46 -6.98 5.22 -14.72
CA MET A 46 -7.72 4.06 -14.26
C MET A 46 -7.22 2.75 -14.91
N LYS A 47 -6.84 2.78 -16.19
CA LYS A 47 -6.24 1.63 -16.89
C LYS A 47 -4.95 1.18 -16.22
N ILE A 48 -4.07 2.12 -15.83
CA ILE A 48 -2.82 1.80 -15.12
C ILE A 48 -3.14 1.10 -13.80
N VAL A 49 -4.09 1.63 -13.02
CA VAL A 49 -4.50 1.05 -11.74
C VAL A 49 -5.08 -0.36 -11.93
N MET A 50 -6.04 -0.53 -12.83
CA MET A 50 -6.68 -1.83 -13.05
C MET A 50 -5.72 -2.87 -13.64
N GLU A 51 -4.79 -2.46 -14.51
CA GLU A 51 -3.72 -3.32 -15.01
C GLU A 51 -2.84 -3.83 -13.85
N GLN A 52 -2.39 -2.94 -12.98
CA GLN A 52 -1.56 -3.35 -11.83
C GLN A 52 -2.34 -4.30 -10.91
N GLN A 53 -3.60 -3.98 -10.60
CA GLN A 53 -4.45 -4.81 -9.76
C GLN A 53 -4.66 -6.21 -10.34
N VAL A 54 -4.97 -6.33 -11.65
CA VAL A 54 -5.26 -7.62 -12.26
C VAL A 54 -4.01 -8.52 -12.27
N LEU A 55 -2.83 -7.95 -12.50
CA LEU A 55 -1.56 -8.69 -12.49
C LEU A 55 -1.14 -9.07 -11.06
N GLN A 56 -1.30 -8.19 -10.08
CA GLN A 56 -1.03 -8.49 -8.67
C GLN A 56 -1.93 -9.60 -8.14
N ARG A 57 -3.24 -9.56 -8.48
CA ARG A 57 -4.19 -10.62 -8.12
C ARG A 57 -3.77 -11.97 -8.71
N TYR A 58 -3.43 -12.01 -10.01
CA TYR A 58 -2.96 -13.25 -10.64
C TYR A 58 -1.70 -13.81 -9.96
N MET A 59 -0.71 -12.96 -9.69
CA MET A 59 0.54 -13.35 -9.03
C MET A 59 0.29 -13.91 -7.63
N ARG A 60 -0.60 -13.28 -6.85
CA ARG A 60 -0.98 -13.76 -5.52
C ARG A 60 -1.66 -15.12 -5.57
N ASP A 61 -2.54 -15.33 -6.53
CA ASP A 61 -3.37 -16.53 -6.61
C ASP A 61 -2.61 -17.72 -7.23
N ASN A 62 -1.64 -17.46 -8.12
CA ASN A 62 -0.93 -18.50 -8.89
C ASN A 62 0.57 -18.65 -8.52
N GLY A 63 1.14 -17.72 -7.74
CA GLY A 63 2.55 -17.72 -7.32
C GLY A 63 3.57 -17.46 -8.43
N GLN A 64 3.12 -17.19 -9.66
CA GLN A 64 3.97 -16.87 -10.81
C GLN A 64 3.26 -15.89 -11.76
N PRO A 65 4.02 -15.11 -12.57
CA PRO A 65 3.42 -14.21 -13.56
C PRO A 65 2.64 -14.97 -14.64
N PRO A 66 1.60 -14.35 -15.23
CA PRO A 66 0.88 -14.96 -16.34
C PRO A 66 1.78 -15.09 -17.58
N PRO A 67 1.64 -16.17 -18.37
CA PRO A 67 2.31 -16.29 -19.67
C PRO A 67 1.85 -15.16 -20.60
N TYR A 68 2.69 -14.79 -21.57
CA TYR A 68 2.51 -13.55 -22.35
C TYR A 68 1.11 -13.36 -22.95
N MET A 69 0.56 -14.40 -23.60
CA MET A 69 -0.77 -14.30 -24.23
C MET A 69 -1.89 -14.07 -23.21
N GLU A 70 -1.79 -14.71 -22.05
CA GLU A 70 -2.75 -14.54 -20.96
C GLU A 70 -2.63 -13.17 -20.32
N LYS A 71 -1.38 -12.71 -20.09
CA LYS A 71 -1.09 -11.35 -19.61
C LYS A 71 -1.76 -10.29 -20.49
N VAL A 72 -1.59 -10.38 -21.82
CA VAL A 72 -2.18 -9.42 -22.76
C VAL A 72 -3.71 -9.47 -22.70
N GLY A 73 -4.31 -10.66 -22.62
CA GLY A 73 -5.75 -10.81 -22.48
C GLY A 73 -6.29 -10.13 -21.21
N MET A 74 -5.63 -10.34 -20.07
CA MET A 74 -5.99 -9.74 -18.79
C MET A 74 -5.87 -8.22 -18.79
N ILE A 75 -4.81 -7.68 -19.39
CA ILE A 75 -4.60 -6.24 -19.51
C ILE A 75 -5.69 -5.61 -20.38
N ASN A 76 -5.99 -6.19 -21.53
CA ASN A 76 -7.04 -5.67 -22.42
C ASN A 76 -8.41 -5.67 -21.74
N GLN A 77 -8.72 -6.72 -20.96
CA GLN A 77 -9.96 -6.78 -20.18
C GLN A 77 -10.00 -5.72 -19.09
N ALA A 78 -8.90 -5.54 -18.34
CA ALA A 78 -8.78 -4.50 -17.32
C ALA A 78 -8.95 -3.09 -17.93
N TRP A 79 -8.38 -2.85 -19.11
CA TRP A 79 -8.52 -1.57 -19.77
C TRP A 79 -9.94 -1.28 -20.27
N ALA A 80 -10.64 -2.31 -20.76
CA ALA A 80 -12.06 -2.18 -21.11
C ALA A 80 -12.90 -1.84 -19.88
N GLN A 81 -12.67 -2.53 -18.76
CA GLN A 81 -13.36 -2.25 -17.48
C GLN A 81 -13.07 -0.85 -16.95
N ALA A 82 -11.83 -0.37 -17.05
CA ALA A 82 -11.44 0.98 -16.64
C ALA A 82 -12.16 2.04 -17.47
N THR A 83 -12.23 1.82 -18.78
CA THR A 83 -12.93 2.70 -19.72
C THR A 83 -14.42 2.75 -19.41
N ASP A 84 -15.06 1.59 -19.29
CA ASP A 84 -16.49 1.49 -18.98
C ASP A 84 -16.81 2.14 -17.62
N PHE A 85 -15.96 1.93 -16.60
CA PHE A 85 -16.14 2.53 -15.29
C PHE A 85 -16.17 4.05 -15.36
N VAL A 86 -15.14 4.66 -15.95
CA VAL A 86 -15.01 6.12 -15.98
C VAL A 86 -16.12 6.74 -16.84
N ILE A 87 -16.50 6.12 -17.96
CA ILE A 87 -17.62 6.57 -18.77
C ILE A 87 -18.93 6.49 -17.98
N ASN A 88 -19.19 5.38 -17.29
CA ASN A 88 -20.41 5.24 -16.49
C ASN A 88 -20.52 6.30 -15.39
N GLU A 89 -19.41 6.61 -14.73
CA GLU A 89 -19.36 7.61 -13.68
C GLU A 89 -19.48 9.04 -14.23
N GLU A 90 -18.63 9.42 -15.19
CA GLU A 90 -18.50 10.79 -15.68
C GLU A 90 -19.60 11.19 -16.67
N ILE A 91 -20.03 10.26 -17.53
CA ILE A 91 -21.02 10.55 -18.59
C ILE A 91 -22.43 10.13 -18.19
N TYR A 92 -22.59 9.00 -17.52
CA TYR A 92 -23.94 8.52 -17.16
C TYR A 92 -24.35 8.86 -15.73
N GLY A 93 -23.41 9.29 -14.87
CA GLY A 93 -23.67 9.51 -13.45
C GLY A 93 -24.11 8.23 -12.73
N GLN A 94 -23.77 7.06 -13.28
CA GLN A 94 -24.15 5.75 -12.77
C GLN A 94 -22.92 5.08 -12.17
N LEU A 95 -22.88 4.95 -10.85
CA LEU A 95 -21.95 4.04 -10.20
C LEU A 95 -22.54 2.62 -10.32
N PRO A 96 -21.79 1.62 -10.85
CA PRO A 96 -22.30 0.26 -10.94
C PRO A 96 -22.72 -0.27 -9.56
N PRO A 97 -23.89 -0.94 -9.44
CA PRO A 97 -24.41 -1.42 -8.15
C PRO A 97 -23.57 -2.54 -7.53
N GLU A 98 -22.70 -3.18 -8.30
CA GLU A 98 -21.81 -4.26 -7.86
C GLU A 98 -20.35 -3.78 -7.84
N MET A 99 -20.04 -2.93 -6.87
CA MET A 99 -18.68 -2.74 -6.40
C MET A 99 -18.65 -2.78 -4.87
N GLU A 100 -18.75 -3.98 -4.31
CA GLU A 100 -18.46 -4.22 -2.89
C GLU A 100 -16.97 -4.02 -2.52
N ALA A 101 -16.13 -3.48 -3.41
CA ALA A 101 -14.73 -3.16 -3.10
C ALA A 101 -14.13 -2.14 -4.07
N TYR A 102 -14.50 -0.87 -3.94
CA TYR A 102 -13.65 0.24 -4.39
C TYR A 102 -13.54 1.25 -3.24
N PRO A 103 -12.36 1.40 -2.62
CA PRO A 103 -12.27 2.16 -1.39
C PRO A 103 -12.25 3.68 -1.64
N PRO A 104 -12.73 4.49 -0.67
CA PRO A 104 -12.49 5.94 -0.66
C PRO A 104 -10.98 6.14 -0.49
N ASP A 105 -10.36 7.04 -1.25
CA ASP A 105 -8.96 7.50 -1.12
C ASP A 105 -8.10 6.65 -0.15
N GLN A 106 -7.70 5.45 -0.58
CA GLN A 106 -6.69 4.67 0.13
C GLN A 106 -5.34 5.23 -0.25
N GLU A 107 -4.62 5.73 0.75
CA GLU A 107 -3.19 6.01 0.63
C GLU A 107 -2.50 4.81 -0.02
N SER A 108 -1.70 5.06 -1.05
CA SER A 108 -1.08 3.95 -1.77
C SER A 108 -0.12 3.20 -0.84
N PRO A 109 0.09 1.88 -1.01
CA PRO A 109 1.05 1.13 -0.22
C PRO A 109 2.45 1.73 -0.24
N GLU A 110 2.81 2.43 -1.32
CA GLU A 110 4.07 3.16 -1.44
C GLU A 110 4.12 4.38 -0.51
N ALA A 111 3.04 5.15 -0.42
CA ALA A 111 2.93 6.28 0.51
C ALA A 111 2.90 5.79 1.98
N GLU A 112 2.25 4.66 2.25
CA GLU A 112 2.30 4.02 3.57
C GLU A 112 3.71 3.55 3.94
N ALA A 113 4.38 2.85 3.03
CA ALA A 113 5.76 2.41 3.21
C ALA A 113 6.74 3.59 3.37
N GLU A 114 6.55 4.69 2.64
CA GLU A 114 7.38 5.89 2.75
C GLU A 114 7.26 6.52 4.14
N ARG A 115 6.03 6.64 4.68
CA ARG A 115 5.83 7.15 6.05
C ARG A 115 6.45 6.24 7.10
N ASP A 116 6.29 4.92 6.97
CA ASP A 116 6.86 3.95 7.91
C ASP A 116 8.39 4.01 7.90
N GLN A 117 9.01 4.08 6.71
CA GLN A 117 10.46 4.27 6.58
C GLN A 117 10.93 5.60 7.19
N ALA A 118 10.19 6.69 6.96
CA ALA A 118 10.52 8.00 7.55
C ALA A 118 10.49 7.96 9.08
N ARG A 119 9.49 7.28 9.67
CA ARG A 119 9.38 7.10 11.12
C ARG A 119 10.57 6.31 11.68
N ILE A 120 10.92 5.18 11.06
CA ILE A 120 12.07 4.36 11.47
C ILE A 120 13.36 5.18 11.42
N GLN A 121 13.56 5.95 10.35
CA GLN A 121 14.79 6.72 10.16
C GLN A 121 14.96 7.84 11.21
N VAL A 122 13.87 8.48 11.65
CA VAL A 122 13.91 9.49 12.72
C VAL A 122 14.37 8.88 14.05
N HIS A 123 13.99 7.64 14.32
CA HIS A 123 14.29 6.96 15.58
C HIS A 123 15.54 6.07 15.52
N LYS A 124 16.25 6.03 14.39
CA LYS A 124 17.38 5.11 14.18
C LYS A 124 18.50 5.26 15.20
N SER A 125 18.81 6.49 15.62
CA SER A 125 19.89 6.75 16.61
C SER A 125 19.47 6.54 18.07
N ASP A 126 18.20 6.21 18.32
CA ASP A 126 17.70 5.98 19.68
C ASP A 126 17.99 4.52 20.10
N PRO A 127 18.83 4.29 21.13
CA PRO A 127 19.13 2.95 21.62
C PRO A 127 17.92 2.27 22.29
N GLU A 128 16.87 3.03 22.63
CA GLU A 128 15.63 2.51 23.20
C GLU A 128 14.49 2.38 22.17
N ARG A 129 14.75 2.58 20.87
CA ARG A 129 13.74 2.48 19.81
C ARG A 129 12.95 1.17 19.82
N TRP A 130 13.59 0.08 20.21
CA TRP A 130 12.98 -1.25 20.35
C TRP A 130 11.81 -1.30 21.33
N ARG A 131 11.72 -0.35 22.28
CA ARG A 131 10.59 -0.25 23.21
C ARG A 131 9.30 0.12 22.48
N ASN A 132 9.37 0.72 21.30
CA ASN A 132 8.24 0.95 20.41
C ASN A 132 8.51 0.32 19.02
N PRO A 133 8.02 -0.91 18.77
CA PRO A 133 8.24 -1.65 17.53
C PRO A 133 7.93 -0.89 16.23
N LEU A 134 6.99 0.06 16.26
CA LEU A 134 6.70 0.91 15.09
C LEU A 134 7.88 1.78 14.66
N ASN A 135 8.83 2.04 15.57
CA ASN A 135 10.04 2.82 15.31
C ASN A 135 11.20 1.98 14.78
N CYS A 136 11.01 0.67 14.62
CA CYS A 136 12.01 -0.27 14.14
C CYS A 136 11.60 -0.86 12.80
N ALA A 137 12.60 -1.32 12.03
CA ALA A 137 12.33 -2.28 10.96
C ALA A 137 11.88 -3.62 11.58
N ASP A 138 11.09 -4.36 10.82
CA ASP A 138 10.66 -5.70 11.23
C ASP A 138 11.88 -6.60 11.49
N PRO A 139 11.88 -7.37 12.61
CA PRO A 139 12.93 -8.34 12.88
C PRO A 139 13.07 -9.34 11.74
N ASP A 140 14.31 -9.64 11.38
CA ASP A 140 14.57 -10.67 10.40
C ASP A 140 14.40 -12.08 10.99
N LYS A 141 14.45 -13.08 10.12
CA LYS A 141 14.30 -14.50 10.52
C LYS A 141 15.39 -14.97 11.48
N GLU A 142 16.53 -14.30 11.51
CA GLU A 142 17.62 -14.67 12.42
C GLU A 142 17.31 -14.17 13.84
N ALA A 143 16.88 -12.91 13.97
CA ALA A 143 16.44 -12.32 15.23
C ALA A 143 15.25 -13.11 15.84
N ASP A 144 14.27 -13.49 15.03
CA ASP A 144 13.12 -14.29 15.49
C ASP A 144 13.56 -15.66 16.03
N ARG A 145 14.37 -16.39 15.25
CA ARG A 145 14.85 -17.72 15.65
C ARG A 145 15.69 -17.67 16.91
N LEU A 146 16.55 -16.66 17.04
CA LEU A 146 17.38 -16.49 18.21
C LEU A 146 16.52 -16.17 19.43
N THR A 147 15.53 -15.30 19.28
CA THR A 147 14.57 -14.94 20.32
C THR A 147 13.80 -16.16 20.83
N ASP A 148 13.29 -17.00 19.92
CA ASP A 148 12.58 -18.24 20.26
C ASP A 148 13.47 -19.25 21.02
N GLN A 149 14.75 -19.31 20.68
CA GLN A 149 15.71 -20.18 21.36
C GLN A 149 16.06 -19.66 22.75
N LEU A 150 16.26 -18.35 22.89
CA LEU A 150 16.68 -17.71 24.13
C LEU A 150 15.56 -17.69 25.17
N TRP A 151 14.33 -17.36 24.77
CA TRP A 151 13.21 -17.13 25.68
C TRP A 151 12.02 -18.06 25.43
N LYS A 152 12.31 -19.31 25.05
CA LYS A 152 11.31 -20.34 24.79
C LYS A 152 10.25 -20.40 25.90
N GLY A 153 8.98 -20.27 25.51
CA GLY A 153 7.83 -20.37 26.42
C GLY A 153 7.48 -19.09 27.16
N ARG A 154 8.17 -17.97 26.91
CA ARG A 154 7.71 -16.64 27.35
C ARG A 154 6.47 -16.19 26.55
N PRO A 155 5.66 -15.27 27.08
CA PRO A 155 4.49 -14.74 26.39
C PRO A 155 4.84 -14.07 25.04
N VAL A 156 3.90 -14.09 24.09
CA VAL A 156 4.08 -13.51 22.75
C VAL A 156 4.52 -12.05 22.79
N GLN A 157 3.96 -11.25 23.70
CA GLN A 157 4.35 -9.84 23.86
C GLN A 157 5.83 -9.67 24.26
N PHE A 158 6.33 -10.54 25.13
CA PHE A 158 7.73 -10.54 25.53
C PHE A 158 8.63 -10.89 24.35
N LEU A 159 8.27 -11.94 23.60
CA LEU A 159 9.01 -12.38 22.40
C LEU A 159 9.00 -11.30 21.32
N TYR A 160 7.89 -10.57 21.17
CA TYR A 160 7.77 -9.47 20.22
C TYR A 160 8.78 -8.35 20.52
N TYR A 161 8.86 -7.86 21.75
CA TYR A 161 9.89 -6.85 22.11
C TYR A 161 11.30 -7.43 22.05
N ALA A 162 11.48 -8.70 22.42
CA ALA A 162 12.79 -9.36 22.37
C ALA A 162 13.35 -9.43 20.95
N ALA A 163 12.52 -9.78 19.96
CA ALA A 163 12.91 -9.81 18.56
C ALA A 163 13.34 -8.42 18.06
N HIS A 164 12.60 -7.36 18.43
CA HIS A 164 12.95 -5.98 18.07
C HIS A 164 14.23 -5.49 18.76
N LEU A 165 14.46 -5.88 20.02
CA LEU A 165 15.70 -5.57 20.73
C LEU A 165 16.90 -6.27 20.09
N ILE A 166 16.78 -7.56 19.77
CA ILE A 166 17.84 -8.33 19.10
C ILE A 166 18.12 -7.75 17.71
N ALA A 167 17.07 -7.47 16.92
CA ALA A 167 17.21 -6.87 15.60
C ALA A 167 17.92 -5.50 15.65
N ALA A 168 17.55 -4.63 16.59
CA ALA A 168 18.20 -3.35 16.79
C ALA A 168 19.70 -3.50 17.12
N ARG A 169 20.06 -4.44 18.01
CA ARG A 169 21.47 -4.71 18.35
C ARG A 169 22.26 -5.27 17.17
N ILE A 170 21.66 -6.14 16.35
CA ILE A 170 22.28 -6.67 15.14
C ILE A 170 22.54 -5.53 14.14
N GLU A 171 21.53 -4.69 13.88
CA GLU A 171 21.64 -3.55 12.98
C GLU A 171 22.77 -2.59 13.41
N ASP A 172 22.85 -2.32 14.71
CA ASP A 172 23.82 -1.38 15.28
C ASP A 172 25.22 -2.01 15.48
N ASN A 173 25.41 -3.29 15.12
CA ASN A 173 26.61 -4.09 15.38
C ASN A 173 27.02 -4.12 16.86
N GLU A 174 26.04 -4.13 17.75
CA GLU A 174 26.24 -4.18 19.18
C GLU A 174 26.17 -5.60 19.74
N PRO A 175 26.80 -5.88 20.90
CA PRO A 175 26.72 -7.19 21.53
C PRO A 175 25.30 -7.59 21.94
N TYR A 176 24.89 -8.81 21.60
CA TYR A 176 23.62 -9.40 21.98
C TYR A 176 23.79 -10.83 22.54
N PRO A 177 22.86 -11.35 23.34
CA PRO A 177 22.94 -12.72 23.84
C PRO A 177 22.79 -13.73 22.70
N THR A 178 23.69 -14.70 22.61
CA THR A 178 23.65 -15.79 21.62
C THR A 178 23.22 -17.13 22.20
N SER A 179 23.16 -17.24 23.54
CA SER A 179 22.64 -18.41 24.26
C SER A 179 22.18 -18.02 25.66
N GLN A 180 21.45 -18.90 26.35
CA GLN A 180 21.00 -18.67 27.73
C GLN A 180 22.18 -18.59 28.74
N ASN A 181 23.35 -19.15 28.39
CA ASN A 181 24.56 -19.05 29.18
C ASN A 181 25.38 -17.79 28.86
N HIS A 182 24.95 -16.97 27.90
CA HIS A 182 25.66 -15.76 27.50
C HIS A 182 25.59 -14.71 28.62
N PRO A 183 26.69 -14.00 28.95
CA PRO A 183 26.70 -13.04 30.06
C PRO A 183 25.66 -11.91 29.96
N LEU A 184 25.25 -11.56 28.75
CA LEU A 184 24.22 -10.53 28.49
C LEU A 184 22.78 -11.04 28.67
N TYR A 185 22.56 -12.35 28.67
CA TYR A 185 21.22 -12.94 28.70
C TYR A 185 20.39 -12.48 29.92
N PRO A 186 20.94 -12.46 31.16
CA PRO A 186 20.17 -11.97 32.32
C PRO A 186 19.78 -10.49 32.19
N SER A 187 20.70 -9.63 31.72
CA SER A 187 20.43 -8.19 31.58
C SER A 187 19.35 -7.89 30.54
N PHE A 188 19.39 -8.57 29.39
CA PHE A 188 18.36 -8.44 28.35
C PHE A 188 17.01 -8.94 28.87
N THR A 189 17.00 -10.06 29.60
CA THR A 189 15.78 -10.60 30.19
C THR A 189 15.13 -9.59 31.15
N SER A 190 15.92 -8.96 32.02
CA SER A 190 15.42 -7.94 32.95
C SER A 190 14.84 -6.71 32.23
N GLN A 191 15.51 -6.21 31.18
CA GLN A 191 15.02 -5.06 30.39
C GLN A 191 13.68 -5.37 29.69
N LEU A 192 13.53 -6.60 29.19
CA LEU A 192 12.32 -7.05 28.53
C LEU A 192 11.17 -7.25 29.52
N ASP A 193 11.45 -7.83 30.69
CA ASP A 193 10.46 -7.97 31.77
C ASP A 193 9.96 -6.58 32.21
N GLU A 194 10.86 -5.61 32.43
CA GLU A 194 10.50 -4.21 32.74
C GLU A 194 9.61 -3.59 31.65
N ARG A 195 9.97 -3.78 30.37
CA ARG A 195 9.19 -3.23 29.25
C ARG A 195 7.79 -3.83 29.18
N VAL A 196 7.65 -5.13 29.42
CA VAL A 196 6.35 -5.81 29.45
C VAL A 196 5.50 -5.29 30.61
N ASP A 197 6.09 -5.08 31.79
CA ASP A 197 5.41 -4.53 32.95
C ASP A 197 4.95 -3.08 32.71
N GLU A 198 5.79 -2.24 32.10
CA GLU A 198 5.40 -0.89 31.67
C GLU A 198 4.24 -0.89 30.69
N HIS A 199 4.24 -1.82 29.72
CA HIS A 199 3.14 -1.95 28.76
C HIS A 199 1.84 -2.24 29.50
N ALA A 200 1.86 -3.24 30.38
CA ALA A 200 0.71 -3.63 31.17
C ALA A 200 0.20 -2.50 32.07
N ALA A 201 1.11 -1.72 32.67
CA ALA A 201 0.77 -0.58 33.53
C ALA A 201 0.21 0.62 32.74
N SER A 202 0.64 0.80 31.48
CA SER A 202 0.21 1.92 30.63
C SER A 202 -1.22 1.82 30.13
N GLY A 203 -1.87 0.65 30.28
CA GLY A 203 -3.28 0.43 29.92
C GLY A 203 -3.60 0.63 28.43
N LYS A 204 -2.57 0.65 27.57
CA LYS A 204 -2.69 0.61 26.12
C LYS A 204 -2.44 -0.79 25.61
#